data_AF-A0A9J6DH74-F1
#
_entry.id   AF-A0A9J6DH74-F1
#
_cell.length_a   1.000
_cell.length_b   1.000
_cell.length_c   1.000
_cell.angle_alpha   90.00
_cell.angle_beta   90.00
_cell.angle_gamma   90.00
#
_symmetry.space_group_name_H-M   'P 1'
#
loop_
_entity.id
_entity.type
_entity.pdbx_description
1 polymer ?
#
loop_
_entity_poly.entity_id
_entity_poly.type
_entity_poly.pdbx_seq_one_letter_code
_entity_poly.pdbx_strand_id
1 'polypeptide(L)'
;MVMKDTVVEGSGNFNHLGFCNVHPNLSARTYSIFTFIENAAAAARIRSRNLRVRSRVPATRPPRWAALLSIQRLIGASSERSYGRGPKTVWVECRFVEYDAAQLSREKDCRLLDQAHLHVYCTDCNDLEAYRSRVRDEIIEWMSQLKEAGIYDWMLVAVEPTDARRANKAKLLSRATVYDRMRADFPSKTFDRCVQVSTDSSGSVGVAALLGRLRQLLLHATGRHLGRYEELIRMQRERRTASQWSFLHFFFLQEELAFVLEALGLYDEALVQYDELDALFTQVVINSASGEMPEWLCQLAQLGCEAWGGLRLGVDPAHSAERQLLLRSKGSLLQLRNYLFSRQCALLRLQNRTSEMASRTLSFLHNTVHELGILEECLGLFERLK
;
A
#
# COMPACT_ATOMS: atom_id res chain seq x y z
N MET A 1 -39.60 -4.21 -14.99
CA MET A 1 -38.85 -2.94 -15.10
C MET A 1 -37.42 -3.22 -14.68
N VAL A 2 -36.51 -3.16 -15.65
CA VAL A 2 -35.10 -3.54 -15.58
C VAL A 2 -34.29 -2.40 -14.95
N MET A 3 -33.33 -2.71 -14.08
CA MET A 3 -31.97 -2.16 -14.15
C MET A 3 -30.98 -3.21 -13.61
N LYS A 4 -30.29 -3.83 -14.56
CA LYS A 4 -29.00 -4.51 -14.45
C LYS A 4 -27.89 -3.46 -14.54
N ASP A 5 -26.66 -3.89 -14.27
CA ASP A 5 -25.36 -3.26 -14.59
C ASP A 5 -24.79 -2.38 -13.46
N THR A 6 -23.62 -2.63 -12.87
CA THR A 6 -22.50 -3.54 -13.20
C THR A 6 -21.85 -4.02 -11.89
N VAL A 7 -21.96 -5.31 -11.60
CA VAL A 7 -20.98 -6.01 -10.76
C VAL A 7 -19.81 -6.32 -11.68
N VAL A 8 -18.68 -5.65 -11.51
CA VAL A 8 -17.44 -6.10 -12.13
C VAL A 8 -16.93 -7.24 -11.25
N GLU A 9 -17.37 -8.46 -11.58
CA GLU A 9 -16.62 -9.69 -11.28
C GLU A 9 -15.36 -9.65 -12.15
N GLY A 10 -14.40 -8.83 -11.73
CA GLY A 10 -13.03 -8.86 -12.20
C GLY A 10 -12.21 -9.55 -11.15
N SER A 11 -11.81 -10.79 -11.42
CA SER A 11 -10.78 -11.52 -10.69
C SER A 11 -9.43 -10.80 -10.85
N GLY A 12 -9.27 -9.67 -10.18
CA GLY A 12 -7.95 -9.13 -9.88
C GLY A 12 -7.41 -9.93 -8.71
N ASN A 13 -6.29 -10.61 -8.88
CA ASN A 13 -5.55 -11.12 -7.74
C ASN A 13 -5.09 -9.92 -6.89
N PHE A 14 -5.85 -9.56 -5.86
CA PHE A 14 -5.56 -8.47 -4.93
C PHE A 14 -4.42 -8.81 -3.94
N ASN A 15 -3.47 -9.66 -4.37
CA ASN A 15 -2.45 -10.28 -3.50
C ASN A 15 -1.30 -9.35 -3.08
N HIS A 16 -1.35 -8.05 -3.41
CA HIS A 16 -0.15 -7.21 -3.44
C HIS A 16 -0.13 -6.05 -2.43
N LEU A 17 -1.23 -5.74 -1.72
CA LEU A 17 -1.17 -4.78 -0.62
C LEU A 17 -0.58 -5.48 0.62
N GLY A 18 0.59 -5.01 1.03
CA GLY A 18 1.41 -5.62 2.09
C GLY A 18 0.64 -5.98 3.37
N PHE A 19 1.06 -7.10 3.94
CA PHE A 19 0.40 -7.95 4.92
C PHE A 19 0.11 -7.30 6.30
N CYS A 20 -0.68 -7.97 7.14
CA CYS A 20 -0.72 -7.77 8.59
C CYS A 20 0.07 -8.92 9.24
N ASN A 21 1.15 -8.62 9.96
CA ASN A 21 1.90 -9.64 10.70
C ASN A 21 1.26 -9.86 12.08
N VAL A 22 0.96 -11.11 12.43
CA VAL A 22 0.38 -11.48 13.73
C VAL A 22 1.36 -12.41 14.44
N HIS A 23 1.88 -11.96 15.58
CA HIS A 23 2.65 -12.76 16.52
C HIS A 23 1.71 -13.36 17.58
N PRO A 24 1.38 -14.65 17.51
CA PRO A 24 0.69 -15.31 18.59
C PRO A 24 1.67 -15.64 19.72
N ASN A 25 1.29 -15.43 20.98
CA ASN A 25 1.86 -16.13 22.12
C ASN A 25 0.70 -16.87 22.81
N LEU A 26 0.50 -18.11 22.38
CA LEU A 26 -0.66 -18.94 22.74
C LEU A 26 -0.15 -20.21 23.43
N SER A 27 -0.64 -20.47 24.63
CA SER A 27 -0.26 -21.67 25.40
C SER A 27 -1.14 -22.89 25.13
N ALA A 28 -2.29 -22.75 24.44
CA ALA A 28 -3.06 -23.91 23.98
C ALA A 28 -3.94 -23.63 22.73
N ARG A 29 -3.77 -24.46 21.68
CA ARG A 29 -4.65 -24.65 20.50
C ARG A 29 -4.69 -23.50 19.48
N THR A 30 -3.62 -23.44 18.71
CA THR A 30 -3.24 -22.54 17.60
C THR A 30 -4.27 -22.36 16.47
N TYR A 31 -5.25 -23.25 16.30
CA TYR A 31 -6.21 -23.14 15.18
C TYR A 31 -7.42 -22.25 15.49
N SER A 32 -7.76 -21.97 16.75
CA SER A 32 -9.03 -21.29 17.05
C SER A 32 -9.00 -19.79 16.81
N ILE A 33 -7.87 -19.11 17.04
CA ILE A 33 -7.85 -17.62 17.03
C ILE A 33 -7.54 -17.03 15.66
N PHE A 34 -6.62 -17.63 14.90
CA PHE A 34 -6.40 -17.24 13.50
C PHE A 34 -7.69 -17.43 12.72
N THR A 35 -8.30 -18.62 12.83
CA THR A 35 -9.60 -18.89 12.24
C THR A 35 -10.69 -17.98 12.84
N PHE A 36 -10.62 -17.56 14.10
CA PHE A 36 -11.58 -16.58 14.66
C PHE A 36 -11.41 -15.18 14.07
N ILE A 37 -10.18 -14.66 13.93
CA ILE A 37 -9.91 -13.34 13.33
C ILE A 37 -10.23 -13.37 11.84
N GLU A 38 -9.86 -14.45 11.14
CA GLU A 38 -10.20 -14.69 9.74
C GLU A 38 -11.71 -14.83 9.54
N ASN A 39 -12.41 -15.62 10.38
CA ASN A 39 -13.87 -15.76 10.33
C ASN A 39 -14.57 -14.45 10.70
N ALA A 40 -14.04 -13.68 11.65
CA ALA A 40 -14.56 -12.36 12.00
C ALA A 40 -14.40 -11.37 10.85
N ALA A 41 -13.24 -11.36 10.19
CA ALA A 41 -12.98 -10.56 9.00
C ALA A 41 -13.87 -11.00 7.82
N ALA A 42 -14.03 -12.31 7.60
CA ALA A 42 -14.90 -12.88 6.57
C ALA A 42 -16.39 -12.60 6.85
N ALA A 43 -16.85 -12.71 8.10
CA ALA A 43 -18.22 -12.38 8.50
C ALA A 43 -18.52 -10.87 8.37
N ALA A 44 -17.52 -10.02 8.60
CA ALA A 44 -17.63 -8.59 8.32
C ALA A 44 -17.78 -8.30 6.81
N ARG A 45 -17.09 -9.07 5.93
CA ARG A 45 -17.28 -9.01 4.47
C ARG A 45 -18.71 -9.43 4.05
N ILE A 46 -19.35 -10.36 4.75
CA ILE A 46 -20.73 -10.81 4.47
C ILE A 46 -21.79 -9.79 4.92
N ARG A 47 -21.54 -9.03 6.01
CA ARG A 47 -22.48 -8.02 6.51
C ARG A 47 -22.33 -6.63 5.90
N SER A 48 -21.20 -6.28 5.28
CA SER A 48 -20.94 -4.94 4.75
C SER A 48 -21.62 -4.63 3.41
N ARG A 49 -22.88 -5.06 3.22
CA ARG A 49 -23.68 -4.71 2.04
C ARG A 49 -24.14 -3.24 2.00
N ASN A 50 -23.88 -2.43 3.03
CA ASN A 50 -24.06 -0.98 2.99
C ASN A 50 -23.34 -0.32 4.19
N LEU A 51 -22.22 0.36 3.96
CA LEU A 51 -21.71 1.36 4.90
C LEU A 51 -21.95 2.75 4.29
N ARG A 52 -23.05 3.37 4.69
CA ARG A 52 -23.42 4.74 4.30
C ARG A 52 -23.06 5.68 5.45
N VAL A 53 -22.07 6.55 5.26
CA VAL A 53 -21.82 7.66 6.20
C VAL A 53 -22.65 8.86 5.74
N ARG A 54 -23.68 9.21 6.51
CA ARG A 54 -24.44 10.45 6.32
C ARG A 54 -23.82 11.53 7.21
N SER A 55 -23.58 12.72 6.66
CA SER A 55 -23.51 13.94 7.48
C SER A 55 -24.81 14.72 7.34
N ARG A 56 -25.41 15.08 8.47
CA ARG A 56 -26.29 16.25 8.61
C ARG A 56 -25.54 17.20 9.54
N VAL A 57 -25.48 18.49 9.20
CA VAL A 57 -25.05 19.53 10.13
C VAL A 57 -26.02 20.70 10.00
N PRO A 58 -26.63 21.20 11.10
CA PRO A 58 -27.07 22.57 11.21
C PRO A 58 -26.00 23.45 11.86
N ALA A 59 -25.98 24.72 11.46
CA ALA A 59 -24.97 25.72 11.76
C ALA A 59 -24.99 26.23 13.22
N THR A 60 -23.81 26.40 13.84
CA THR A 60 -23.35 27.53 14.70
C THR A 60 -21.95 27.20 15.31
N ARG A 61 -21.20 28.22 15.76
CA ARG A 61 -19.72 28.40 15.73
C ARG A 61 -18.97 28.05 17.08
N PRO A 62 -17.61 28.14 17.21
CA PRO A 62 -16.61 27.07 17.59
C PRO A 62 -15.99 27.22 19.03
N PRO A 63 -14.86 26.58 19.52
CA PRO A 63 -13.76 25.82 18.84
C PRO A 63 -13.06 24.60 19.56
N ARG A 64 -12.10 23.98 18.82
CA ARG A 64 -10.97 23.04 19.19
C ARG A 64 -11.38 21.60 19.58
N TRP A 65 -11.00 20.49 18.92
CA TRP A 65 -9.79 20.08 18.19
C TRP A 65 -10.12 18.95 17.18
N ALA A 66 -9.29 18.83 16.14
CA ALA A 66 -9.54 18.10 14.90
C ALA A 66 -9.11 16.62 14.94
N ALA A 67 -9.96 15.71 14.43
CA ALA A 67 -9.60 14.31 14.16
C ALA A 67 -10.49 13.66 13.07
N LEU A 68 -10.78 14.37 11.97
CA LEU A 68 -11.56 13.86 10.83
C LEU A 68 -10.98 14.26 9.46
N LEU A 69 -9.66 14.22 9.31
CA LEU A 69 -8.95 14.62 8.08
C LEU A 69 -7.79 13.67 7.81
N SER A 70 -7.99 12.54 7.12
CA SER A 70 -6.83 11.75 6.67
C SER A 70 -6.97 10.86 5.43
N ILE A 71 -8.14 10.61 4.85
CA ILE A 71 -8.17 9.94 3.51
C ILE A 71 -8.18 10.96 2.36
N GLN A 72 -8.62 12.18 2.64
CA GLN A 72 -8.69 13.26 1.64
C GLN A 72 -7.38 14.07 1.52
N ARG A 73 -6.44 13.91 2.45
CA ARG A 73 -5.07 14.45 2.34
C ARG A 73 -4.10 13.49 1.63
N LEU A 74 -4.43 12.21 1.51
CA LEU A 74 -3.60 11.17 0.89
C LEU A 74 -3.52 11.25 -0.65
N ILE A 75 -4.26 12.16 -1.29
CA ILE A 75 -4.17 12.45 -2.74
C ILE A 75 -3.63 13.88 -2.97
N GLY A 76 -3.29 14.60 -1.89
CA GLY A 76 -3.04 16.04 -1.91
C GLY A 76 -1.59 16.50 -1.95
N ALA A 77 -0.61 15.59 -1.96
CA ALA A 77 0.82 15.96 -1.92
C ALA A 77 1.60 15.60 -3.19
N SER A 78 1.07 14.78 -4.10
CA SER A 78 1.69 14.51 -5.41
C SER A 78 1.23 15.46 -6.52
N SER A 79 0.28 16.36 -6.24
CA SER A 79 -0.11 17.41 -7.18
C SER A 79 -0.65 18.62 -6.42
N GLU A 80 -0.05 19.79 -6.63
CA GLU A 80 -0.67 21.09 -6.32
C GLU A 80 -2.04 21.29 -7.00
N ARG A 81 -2.58 20.29 -7.72
CA ARG A 81 -3.86 20.32 -8.43
C ARG A 81 -4.99 19.52 -7.77
N SER A 82 -4.77 18.86 -6.64
CA SER A 82 -5.83 18.10 -5.92
C SER A 82 -6.73 18.95 -5.03
N TYR A 83 -6.72 20.28 -5.17
CA TYR A 83 -7.68 21.15 -4.48
C TYR A 83 -9.10 20.90 -5.01
N GLY A 84 -9.89 20.09 -4.30
CA GLY A 84 -11.34 19.98 -4.51
C GLY A 84 -11.95 18.59 -4.70
N ARG A 85 -11.17 17.50 -4.74
CA ARG A 85 -11.75 16.14 -4.84
C ARG A 85 -12.29 15.68 -3.47
N GLY A 86 -13.54 15.21 -3.46
CA GLY A 86 -14.19 14.59 -2.30
C GLY A 86 -13.45 13.34 -1.80
N PRO A 87 -13.72 12.88 -0.57
CA PRO A 87 -13.08 11.67 -0.04
C PRO A 87 -13.51 10.44 -0.86
N LYS A 88 -12.55 9.61 -1.28
CA LYS A 88 -12.81 8.33 -1.98
C LYS A 88 -12.88 7.18 -1.00
N THR A 89 -13.78 6.23 -1.26
CA THR A 89 -13.88 4.98 -0.50
C THR A 89 -13.01 3.93 -1.17
N VAL A 90 -12.10 3.34 -0.41
CA VAL A 90 -11.20 2.28 -0.88
C VAL A 90 -11.46 1.00 -0.12
N TRP A 91 -11.21 -0.13 -0.79
CA TRP A 91 -11.26 -1.45 -0.20
C TRP A 91 -9.85 -1.94 0.03
N VAL A 92 -9.56 -2.38 1.25
CA VAL A 92 -8.26 -2.94 1.61
C VAL A 92 -8.48 -4.39 2.00
N GLU A 93 -7.87 -5.29 1.24
CA GLU A 93 -7.79 -6.68 1.64
C GLU A 93 -6.62 -6.85 2.61
N CYS A 94 -6.91 -7.31 3.82
CA CYS A 94 -5.88 -7.62 4.81
C CYS A 94 -5.64 -9.13 4.81
N ARG A 95 -4.37 -9.52 4.64
CA ARG A 95 -3.92 -10.90 4.82
C ARG A 95 -3.11 -10.99 6.11
N PHE A 96 -3.48 -11.91 6.99
CA PHE A 96 -2.76 -12.16 8.23
C PHE A 96 -1.70 -13.23 8.00
N VAL A 97 -0.48 -12.98 8.46
CA VAL A 97 0.66 -13.92 8.36
C VAL A 97 1.23 -14.12 9.76
N GLU A 98 1.72 -15.33 10.03
CA GLU A 98 2.40 -15.64 11.29
C GLU A 98 3.70 -14.82 11.39
N TYR A 99 3.98 -14.31 12.58
CA TYR A 99 5.19 -13.54 12.82
C TYR A 99 6.44 -14.41 12.63
N ASP A 100 7.36 -13.89 11.84
CA ASP A 100 8.70 -14.43 11.69
C ASP A 100 9.71 -13.29 11.90
N ALA A 101 10.52 -13.39 12.95
CA ALA A 101 11.56 -12.42 13.27
C ALA A 101 12.58 -12.26 12.13
N ALA A 102 12.81 -13.32 11.33
CA ALA A 102 13.73 -13.28 10.19
C ALA A 102 13.18 -12.46 9.01
N GLN A 103 11.85 -12.25 8.95
CA GLN A 103 11.17 -11.51 7.89
C GLN A 103 10.88 -10.05 8.24
N LEU A 104 11.30 -9.58 9.41
CA LEU A 104 11.23 -8.15 9.74
C LEU A 104 12.12 -7.39 8.76
N SER A 105 11.49 -6.74 7.79
CA SER A 105 12.16 -5.97 6.75
C SER A 105 13.13 -4.99 7.42
N ARG A 106 14.42 -5.22 7.24
CA ARG A 106 15.43 -4.20 7.52
C ARG A 106 15.15 -3.09 6.52
N GLU A 107 15.09 -1.85 6.99
CA GLU A 107 14.73 -0.58 6.33
C GLU A 107 15.33 -0.30 4.91
N LYS A 108 16.11 -1.23 4.36
CA LYS A 108 16.78 -1.19 3.06
C LYS A 108 15.88 -1.48 1.86
N ASP A 109 14.76 -2.18 2.06
CA ASP A 109 13.85 -2.46 0.94
C ASP A 109 12.86 -1.30 0.79
N CYS A 110 13.17 -0.37 -0.12
CA CYS A 110 12.27 0.71 -0.55
C CYS A 110 11.08 0.17 -1.36
N ARG A 111 10.43 -0.90 -0.90
CA ARG A 111 9.23 -1.47 -1.52
C ARG A 111 8.02 -1.09 -0.68
N LEU A 112 6.98 -0.61 -1.36
CA LEU A 112 5.73 -0.25 -0.70
C LEU A 112 4.78 -1.47 -0.61
N LEU A 113 4.89 -2.38 -1.58
CA LEU A 113 4.15 -3.64 -1.63
C LEU A 113 4.87 -4.72 -0.81
N ASP A 114 4.12 -5.74 -0.39
CA ASP A 114 4.60 -6.92 0.35
C ASP A 114 5.22 -6.68 1.75
N GLN A 115 5.16 -5.44 2.28
CA GLN A 115 5.58 -5.14 3.65
C GLN A 115 4.46 -5.32 4.67
N ALA A 116 4.79 -5.85 5.85
CA ALA A 116 3.82 -5.91 6.92
C ALA A 116 3.60 -4.52 7.54
N HIS A 117 2.36 -4.01 7.48
CA HIS A 117 2.04 -2.65 7.93
C HIS A 117 1.66 -2.59 9.42
N LEU A 118 1.22 -3.70 10.03
CA LEU A 118 0.85 -3.74 11.44
C LEU A 118 1.28 -5.07 12.04
N HIS A 119 1.88 -5.01 13.23
CA HIS A 119 2.33 -6.15 14.00
C HIS A 119 1.43 -6.37 15.23
N VAL A 120 0.79 -7.52 15.33
CA VAL A 120 -0.19 -7.79 16.39
C VAL A 120 0.35 -8.86 17.33
N TYR A 121 0.48 -8.57 18.63
CA TYR A 121 0.80 -9.57 19.64
C TYR A 121 -0.46 -10.02 20.34
N CYS A 122 -0.74 -11.33 20.33
CA CYS A 122 -1.91 -11.91 20.96
C CYS A 122 -1.51 -12.74 22.19
N THR A 123 -2.21 -12.56 23.32
CA THR A 123 -2.03 -13.37 24.53
C THR A 123 -3.37 -13.82 25.11
N ASP A 124 -3.45 -15.06 25.58
CA ASP A 124 -4.58 -15.64 26.31
C ASP A 124 -4.39 -15.58 27.84
N CYS A 125 -3.34 -14.91 28.31
CA CYS A 125 -3.01 -14.82 29.72
C CYS A 125 -4.09 -14.09 30.52
N ASN A 126 -4.71 -14.79 31.46
CA ASN A 126 -5.72 -14.26 32.36
C ASN A 126 -5.26 -14.20 33.83
N ASP A 127 -4.05 -14.69 34.12
CA ASP A 127 -3.42 -14.64 35.45
C ASP A 127 -2.42 -13.48 35.57
N LEU A 128 -2.53 -12.71 36.65
CA LEU A 128 -1.70 -11.54 36.91
C LEU A 128 -0.27 -11.89 37.32
N GLU A 129 -0.06 -13.00 38.01
CA GLU A 129 1.28 -13.45 38.42
C GLU A 129 2.06 -13.98 37.21
N ALA A 130 1.43 -14.82 36.40
CA ALA A 130 1.97 -15.24 35.10
C ALA A 130 2.28 -14.05 34.17
N TYR A 131 1.40 -13.03 34.14
CA TYR A 131 1.66 -11.83 33.35
C TYR A 131 2.92 -11.08 33.82
N ARG A 132 3.03 -10.83 35.13
CA ARG A 132 4.17 -10.08 35.71
C ARG A 132 5.49 -10.81 35.62
N SER A 133 5.47 -12.14 35.72
CA SER A 133 6.68 -12.97 35.73
C SER A 133 7.18 -13.38 34.35
N ARG A 134 6.29 -13.41 33.34
CA ARG A 134 6.64 -13.93 32.00
C ARG A 134 6.12 -13.06 30.85
N VAL A 135 4.81 -12.94 30.71
CA VAL A 135 4.20 -12.36 29.48
C VAL A 135 4.60 -10.91 29.24
N ARG A 136 4.77 -10.12 30.31
CA ARG A 136 5.23 -8.74 30.20
C ARG A 136 6.62 -8.65 29.55
N ASP A 137 7.54 -9.52 29.97
CA ASP A 137 8.92 -9.49 29.47
C ASP A 137 8.99 -10.02 28.03
N GLU A 138 8.17 -11.02 27.68
CA GLU A 138 8.01 -11.51 26.29
C GLU A 138 7.50 -10.40 25.35
N ILE A 139 6.53 -9.58 25.79
CA ILE A 139 6.04 -8.42 25.01
C ILE A 139 7.16 -7.39 24.83
N ILE A 140 7.93 -7.10 25.88
CA ILE A 140 9.03 -6.13 25.83
C ILE A 140 10.12 -6.61 24.84
N GLU A 141 10.47 -7.88 24.87
CA GLU A 141 11.44 -8.49 23.96
C GLU A 141 10.96 -8.39 22.50
N TRP A 142 9.71 -8.78 22.23
CA TRP A 142 9.10 -8.66 20.91
C TRP A 142 9.09 -7.21 20.39
N MET A 143 8.72 -6.25 21.25
CA MET A 143 8.76 -4.82 20.89
C MET A 143 10.18 -4.32 20.64
N SER A 144 11.19 -4.87 21.32
CA SER A 144 12.60 -4.56 21.06
C SER A 144 13.00 -5.00 19.66
N GLN A 145 12.63 -6.21 19.26
CA GLN A 145 12.90 -6.75 17.91
C GLN A 145 12.25 -5.87 16.83
N LEU A 146 11.00 -5.43 17.04
CA LEU A 146 10.35 -4.49 16.13
C LEU A 146 11.08 -3.14 16.04
N LYS A 147 11.52 -2.61 17.19
CA LYS A 147 12.23 -1.33 17.25
C LYS A 147 13.59 -1.40 16.54
N GLU A 148 14.32 -2.51 16.68
CA GLU A 148 15.57 -2.76 15.96
C GLU A 148 15.37 -2.82 14.45
N ALA A 149 14.21 -3.28 14.00
CA ALA A 149 13.81 -3.25 12.59
C ALA A 149 13.22 -1.89 12.13
N GLY A 150 13.16 -0.87 13.00
CA GLY A 150 12.58 0.44 12.67
C GLY A 150 11.05 0.47 12.59
N ILE A 151 10.40 -0.55 13.18
CA ILE A 151 8.95 -0.74 13.15
C ILE A 151 8.32 -0.22 14.44
N TYR A 152 7.30 0.63 14.28
CA TYR A 152 6.57 1.27 15.40
C TYR A 152 5.06 1.01 15.36
N ASP A 153 4.60 0.23 14.37
CA ASP A 153 3.20 -0.14 14.21
C ASP A 153 2.91 -1.47 14.84
N TRP A 154 2.46 -1.40 16.09
CA TRP A 154 2.07 -2.58 16.84
C TRP A 154 0.70 -2.45 17.49
N MET A 155 0.14 -3.60 17.85
CA MET A 155 -1.11 -3.76 18.58
C MET A 155 -1.00 -4.94 19.54
N LEU A 156 -1.59 -4.82 20.73
CA LEU A 156 -1.69 -5.91 21.71
C LEU A 156 -3.14 -6.39 21.79
N VAL A 157 -3.35 -7.71 21.83
CA VAL A 157 -4.66 -8.34 21.94
C VAL A 157 -4.65 -9.30 23.12
N ALA A 158 -5.48 -8.99 24.13
CA ALA A 158 -5.75 -9.87 25.25
C ALA A 158 -7.02 -10.69 24.95
N VAL A 159 -6.89 -12.01 24.98
CA VAL A 159 -7.95 -12.96 24.66
C VAL A 159 -8.49 -13.53 25.95
N GLU A 160 -9.76 -13.26 26.23
CA GLU A 160 -10.43 -13.78 27.41
C GLU A 160 -11.12 -15.11 27.08
N PRO A 161 -10.72 -16.23 27.72
CA PRO A 161 -11.41 -17.50 27.56
C PRO A 161 -12.80 -17.45 28.22
N THR A 162 -13.78 -18.09 27.58
CA THR A 162 -15.21 -18.01 27.95
C THR A 162 -15.48 -18.43 29.42
N ASP A 163 -14.66 -19.31 29.99
CA ASP A 163 -14.80 -19.80 31.37
C ASP A 163 -14.40 -18.77 32.45
N ALA A 164 -13.58 -17.76 32.12
CA ALA A 164 -13.12 -16.75 33.07
C ALA A 164 -14.24 -15.82 33.56
N ARG A 165 -15.27 -15.56 32.73
CA ARG A 165 -16.43 -14.74 33.09
C ARG A 165 -17.30 -15.37 34.19
N ARG A 166 -17.38 -16.70 34.25
CA ARG A 166 -18.16 -17.41 35.28
C ARG A 166 -17.46 -17.36 36.65
N ALA A 167 -16.14 -17.44 36.67
CA ALA A 167 -15.34 -17.36 37.89
C ALA A 167 -15.26 -15.93 38.48
N ASN A 168 -15.16 -14.91 37.62
CA ASN A 168 -15.00 -13.51 38.07
C ASN A 168 -16.29 -12.88 38.63
N LYS A 169 -17.47 -13.40 38.28
CA LYS A 169 -18.75 -12.92 38.83
C LYS A 169 -18.93 -13.23 40.33
N ALA A 170 -18.17 -14.19 40.87
CA ALA A 170 -18.21 -14.59 42.27
C ALA A 170 -17.20 -13.83 43.17
N LYS A 171 -16.28 -13.03 42.60
CA LYS A 171 -15.30 -12.24 43.36
C LYS A 171 -15.63 -10.75 43.23
N LEU A 172 -16.51 -10.28 44.12
CA LEU A 172 -16.99 -8.89 44.21
C LEU A 172 -15.92 -7.94 44.80
N LEU A 173 -14.74 -7.86 44.19
CA LEU A 173 -13.75 -6.80 44.41
C LEU A 173 -13.04 -6.54 43.07
N SER A 174 -13.06 -5.29 42.60
CA SER A 174 -12.46 -4.85 41.33
C SER A 174 -10.93 -5.00 41.34
N ARG A 175 -10.42 -6.22 41.16
CA ARG A 175 -9.00 -6.44 40.85
C ARG A 175 -8.77 -6.07 39.39
N ALA A 176 -7.75 -5.25 39.14
CA ALA A 176 -7.31 -4.91 37.78
C ALA A 176 -7.06 -6.19 36.99
N THR A 177 -7.59 -6.26 35.77
CA THR A 177 -7.41 -7.42 34.89
C THR A 177 -6.01 -7.42 34.25
N VAL A 178 -5.59 -8.54 33.66
CA VAL A 178 -4.37 -8.58 32.84
C VAL A 178 -4.45 -7.55 31.72
N TYR A 179 -5.61 -7.37 31.09
CA TYR A 179 -5.85 -6.35 30.08
C TYR A 179 -5.62 -4.92 30.62
N ASP A 180 -6.17 -4.59 31.79
CA ASP A 180 -5.96 -3.28 32.42
C ASP A 180 -4.48 -3.05 32.71
N ARG A 181 -3.78 -4.09 33.14
CA ARG A 181 -2.35 -4.03 33.43
C ARG A 181 -1.51 -3.86 32.17
N MET A 182 -1.80 -4.62 31.11
CA MET A 182 -1.17 -4.45 29.80
C MET A 182 -1.35 -3.03 29.26
N ARG A 183 -2.57 -2.49 29.34
CA ARG A 183 -2.88 -1.13 28.89
C ARG A 183 -2.12 -0.06 29.68
N ALA A 184 -1.90 -0.29 30.98
CA ALA A 184 -1.12 0.60 31.84
C ALA A 184 0.39 0.48 31.62
N ASP A 185 0.90 -0.73 31.39
CA ASP A 185 2.33 -0.99 31.19
C ASP A 185 2.79 -0.56 29.78
N PHE A 186 1.90 -0.57 28.78
CA PHE A 186 2.20 -0.20 27.38
C PHE A 186 1.35 1.00 26.90
N PRO A 187 1.50 2.20 27.50
CA PRO A 187 0.73 3.37 27.12
C PRO A 187 1.11 3.88 25.73
N SER A 188 0.12 4.40 25.00
CA SER A 188 0.32 4.99 23.67
C SER A 188 -0.24 6.41 23.61
N LYS A 189 0.56 7.34 23.10
CA LYS A 189 0.22 8.77 23.03
C LYS A 189 -0.76 9.13 21.91
N THR A 190 -0.83 8.31 20.86
CA THR A 190 -1.60 8.60 19.65
C THR A 190 -2.95 7.90 19.68
N PHE A 191 -2.91 6.58 19.66
CA PHE A 191 -4.07 5.70 19.64
C PHE A 191 -3.93 4.66 20.73
N ASP A 192 -5.04 4.27 21.35
CA ASP A 192 -5.04 3.09 22.21
C ASP A 192 -4.66 1.87 21.35
N ARG A 193 -3.71 1.05 21.83
CA ARG A 193 -3.13 -0.08 21.09
C ARG A 193 -3.46 -1.44 21.70
N CYS A 194 -4.17 -1.48 22.84
CA CYS A 194 -4.52 -2.72 23.53
C CYS A 194 -6.01 -3.07 23.36
N VAL A 195 -6.36 -4.23 22.81
CA VAL A 195 -7.77 -4.69 22.70
C VAL A 195 -8.01 -5.93 23.54
N GLN A 196 -9.18 -6.00 24.16
CA GLN A 196 -9.69 -7.21 24.78
C GLN A 196 -10.72 -7.88 23.85
N VAL A 197 -10.55 -9.18 23.61
CA VAL A 197 -11.45 -9.99 22.77
C VAL A 197 -11.93 -11.18 23.58
N SER A 198 -13.23 -11.47 23.51
CA SER A 198 -13.85 -12.62 24.17
C SER A 198 -14.26 -13.66 23.13
N THR A 199 -14.12 -14.94 23.49
CA THR A 199 -14.30 -16.11 22.61
C THR A 199 -15.74 -16.65 22.57
N ASP A 200 -16.70 -15.98 23.20
CA ASP A 200 -18.10 -16.40 23.29
C ASP A 200 -18.88 -16.24 21.98
N SER A 201 -19.94 -17.05 21.79
CA SER A 201 -20.84 -17.00 20.61
C SER A 201 -21.61 -15.67 20.47
N SER A 202 -21.63 -14.84 21.52
CA SER A 202 -22.05 -13.43 21.54
C SER A 202 -20.95 -12.44 21.13
N GLY A 203 -19.81 -12.92 20.61
CA GLY A 203 -18.56 -12.20 20.34
C GLY A 203 -18.63 -11.00 19.39
N SER A 204 -19.81 -10.52 19.01
CA SER A 204 -19.99 -9.38 18.11
C SER A 204 -19.38 -8.07 18.64
N VAL A 205 -19.38 -7.85 19.97
CA VAL A 205 -18.88 -6.59 20.55
C VAL A 205 -17.35 -6.57 20.62
N GLY A 206 -16.72 -7.65 21.10
CA GLY A 206 -15.26 -7.78 21.13
C GLY A 206 -14.65 -7.81 19.73
N VAL A 207 -15.31 -8.51 18.79
CA VAL A 207 -14.92 -8.49 17.37
C VAL A 207 -15.08 -7.11 16.76
N ALA A 208 -16.17 -6.39 17.03
CA ALA A 208 -16.33 -5.03 16.51
C ALA A 208 -15.26 -4.06 17.06
N ALA A 209 -14.90 -4.19 18.34
CA ALA A 209 -13.82 -3.40 18.94
C ALA A 209 -12.45 -3.73 18.32
N LEU A 210 -12.16 -5.01 18.11
CA LEU A 210 -10.98 -5.50 17.41
C LEU A 210 -10.90 -4.94 15.99
N LEU A 211 -11.95 -5.11 15.19
CA LEU A 211 -12.01 -4.63 13.80
C LEU A 211 -11.91 -3.11 13.72
N GLY A 212 -12.59 -2.39 14.63
CA GLY A 212 -12.51 -0.93 14.72
C GLY A 212 -11.09 -0.47 14.99
N ARG A 213 -10.37 -1.16 15.88
CA ARG A 213 -8.99 -0.81 16.21
C ARG A 213 -7.99 -1.21 15.15
N LEU A 214 -8.11 -2.42 14.59
CA LEU A 214 -7.33 -2.86 13.44
C LEU A 214 -7.45 -1.83 12.31
N ARG A 215 -8.67 -1.42 11.96
CA ARG A 215 -8.91 -0.38 10.95
C ARG A 215 -8.18 0.92 11.27
N GLN A 216 -8.27 1.40 12.51
CA GLN A 216 -7.63 2.65 12.93
C GLN A 216 -6.10 2.58 12.85
N LEU A 217 -5.52 1.50 13.38
CA LEU A 217 -4.07 1.32 13.41
C LEU A 217 -3.49 1.03 12.03
N LEU A 218 -4.17 0.22 11.20
CA LEU A 218 -3.78 -0.03 9.82
C LEU A 218 -3.81 1.26 9.00
N LEU A 219 -4.89 2.03 9.09
CA LEU A 219 -4.98 3.31 8.36
C LEU A 219 -3.85 4.26 8.77
N HIS A 220 -3.52 4.30 10.06
CA HIS A 220 -2.42 5.13 10.55
C HIS A 220 -1.05 4.63 10.07
N ALA A 221 -0.81 3.33 10.12
CA ALA A 221 0.42 2.71 9.67
C ALA A 221 0.62 2.94 8.16
N THR A 222 -0.35 2.52 7.34
CA THR A 222 -0.32 2.70 5.88
C THR A 222 -0.12 4.16 5.51
N GLY A 223 -0.77 5.11 6.19
CA GLY A 223 -0.56 6.53 5.93
C GLY A 223 0.87 6.99 6.20
N ARG A 224 1.53 6.45 7.23
CA ARG A 224 2.93 6.79 7.52
C ARG A 224 3.91 6.15 6.54
N HIS A 225 3.68 4.88 6.18
CA HIS A 225 4.47 4.19 5.16
C HIS A 225 4.37 4.89 3.81
N LEU A 226 3.15 5.24 3.37
CA LEU A 226 2.93 5.97 2.14
C LEU A 226 3.60 7.34 2.15
N GLY A 227 3.44 8.12 3.24
CA GLY A 227 4.08 9.43 3.35
C GLY A 227 5.61 9.39 3.28
N ARG A 228 6.24 8.37 3.88
CA ARG A 228 7.70 8.15 3.73
C ARG A 228 8.08 7.81 2.29
N TYR A 229 7.26 7.01 1.61
CA TYR A 229 7.50 6.60 0.23
C TYR A 229 7.33 7.75 -0.77
N GLU A 230 6.28 8.56 -0.59
CA GLU A 230 6.06 9.79 -1.37
C GLU A 230 7.23 10.77 -1.22
N GLU A 231 7.74 10.92 0.01
CA GLU A 231 8.92 11.75 0.27
C GLU A 231 10.17 11.21 -0.44
N LEU A 232 10.36 9.89 -0.50
CA LEU A 232 11.44 9.27 -1.26
C LEU A 232 11.31 9.54 -2.77
N ILE A 233 10.10 9.45 -3.33
CA ILE A 233 9.83 9.82 -4.74
C ILE A 233 10.14 11.30 -4.96
N ARG A 234 9.70 12.18 -4.06
CA ARG A 234 9.95 13.64 -4.12
C ARG A 234 11.45 13.93 -4.13
N MET A 235 12.21 13.35 -3.21
CA MET A 235 13.66 13.48 -3.14
C MET A 235 14.34 13.01 -4.43
N GLN A 236 13.88 11.90 -5.03
CA GLN A 236 14.44 11.46 -6.31
C GLN A 236 14.08 12.38 -7.48
N ARG A 237 12.88 12.97 -7.48
CA ARG A 237 12.47 13.93 -8.51
C ARG A 237 13.32 15.21 -8.46
N GLU A 238 13.67 15.68 -7.26
CA GLU A 238 14.55 16.84 -7.06
C GLU A 238 15.97 16.59 -7.56
N ARG A 239 16.42 15.33 -7.52
CA ARG A 239 17.73 14.90 -7.99
C ARG A 239 17.83 14.66 -9.50
N ARG A 240 16.81 15.00 -10.29
CA ARG A 240 16.75 14.73 -11.74
C ARG A 240 17.90 15.34 -12.57
N THR A 241 18.57 16.36 -12.05
CA THR A 241 19.74 17.00 -12.70
C THR A 241 21.07 16.43 -12.24
N ALA A 242 21.08 15.51 -11.27
CA ALA A 242 22.30 14.87 -10.80
C ALA A 242 22.79 13.85 -11.84
N SER A 243 24.11 13.75 -12.03
CA SER A 243 24.70 12.85 -13.03
C SER A 243 24.38 11.37 -12.78
N GLN A 244 24.29 10.96 -11.52
CA GLN A 244 23.94 9.59 -11.12
C GLN A 244 22.44 9.27 -11.19
N TRP A 245 21.59 10.21 -11.60
CA TRP A 245 20.15 9.99 -11.68
C TRP A 245 19.79 9.21 -12.94
N SER A 246 18.88 8.24 -12.80
CA SER A 246 18.36 7.45 -13.92
C SER A 246 16.83 7.51 -13.93
N PHE A 247 16.26 7.78 -15.11
CA PHE A 247 14.82 7.75 -15.30
C PHE A 247 14.24 6.37 -14.97
N LEU A 248 14.89 5.27 -15.36
CA LEU A 248 14.39 3.92 -15.09
C LEU A 248 14.26 3.65 -13.58
N HIS A 249 15.25 4.08 -12.79
CA HIS A 249 15.18 3.94 -11.34
C HIS A 249 14.00 4.75 -10.75
N PHE A 250 13.85 6.00 -11.17
CA PHE A 250 12.72 6.85 -10.76
C PHE A 250 11.36 6.28 -11.22
N PHE A 251 11.29 5.78 -12.45
CA PHE A 251 10.11 5.16 -13.05
C PHE A 251 9.61 4.01 -12.18
N PHE A 252 10.48 3.09 -11.79
CA PHE A 252 10.06 1.95 -10.95
C PHE A 252 9.64 2.39 -9.54
N LEU A 253 10.30 3.40 -8.96
CA LEU A 253 9.85 3.95 -7.68
C LEU A 253 8.43 4.52 -7.76
N GLN A 254 8.14 5.31 -8.79
CA GLN A 254 6.81 5.89 -8.98
C GLN A 254 5.76 4.85 -9.43
N GLU A 255 6.18 3.82 -10.15
CA GLU A 255 5.31 2.69 -10.53
C GLU A 255 4.79 1.91 -9.32
N GLU A 256 5.62 1.66 -8.30
CA GLU A 256 5.18 0.98 -7.08
C GLU A 256 4.04 1.75 -6.37
N LEU A 257 4.07 3.09 -6.41
CA LEU A 257 2.95 3.91 -5.95
C LEU A 257 1.71 3.69 -6.82
N ALA A 258 1.88 3.64 -8.14
CA ALA A 258 0.78 3.38 -9.07
C ALA A 258 0.13 2.00 -8.83
N PHE A 259 0.92 0.96 -8.49
CA PHE A 259 0.40 -0.34 -8.11
C PHE A 259 -0.42 -0.32 -6.83
N VAL A 260 0.02 0.43 -5.80
CA VAL A 260 -0.79 0.61 -4.59
C VAL A 260 -2.10 1.30 -4.89
N LEU A 261 -2.08 2.36 -5.72
CA LEU A 261 -3.29 3.06 -6.13
C LEU A 261 -4.24 2.14 -6.93
N GLU A 262 -3.71 1.35 -7.85
CA GLU A 262 -4.47 0.34 -8.59
C GLU A 262 -5.09 -0.70 -7.66
N ALA A 263 -4.32 -1.24 -6.71
CA ALA A 263 -4.80 -2.23 -5.76
C ALA A 263 -5.89 -1.67 -4.81
N LEU A 264 -5.88 -0.36 -4.55
CA LEU A 264 -6.94 0.35 -3.82
C LEU A 264 -8.16 0.70 -4.69
N GLY A 265 -8.14 0.37 -5.98
CA GLY A 265 -9.18 0.71 -6.96
C GLY A 265 -9.17 2.18 -7.40
N LEU A 266 -8.10 2.91 -7.09
CA LEU A 266 -7.91 4.32 -7.45
C LEU A 266 -7.28 4.44 -8.85
N TYR A 267 -7.97 3.89 -9.86
CA TYR A 267 -7.42 3.77 -11.22
C TYR A 267 -7.13 5.13 -11.88
N ASP A 268 -7.92 6.17 -11.60
CA ASP A 268 -7.64 7.52 -12.11
C ASP A 268 -6.34 8.07 -11.53
N GLU A 269 -6.13 7.88 -10.22
CA GLU A 269 -4.92 8.33 -9.53
C GLU A 269 -3.69 7.53 -9.99
N ALA A 270 -3.85 6.22 -10.22
CA ALA A 270 -2.80 5.38 -10.79
C ALA A 270 -2.46 5.81 -12.24
N LEU A 271 -3.47 6.14 -13.06
CA LEU A 271 -3.28 6.58 -14.45
C LEU A 271 -2.51 7.91 -14.50
N VAL A 272 -2.79 8.84 -13.57
CA VAL A 272 -2.03 10.09 -13.44
C VAL A 272 -0.54 9.83 -13.19
N GLN A 273 -0.18 8.81 -12.41
CA GLN A 273 1.24 8.47 -12.20
C GLN A 273 1.94 8.09 -13.50
N TYR A 274 1.30 7.27 -14.34
CA TYR A 274 1.87 6.89 -15.64
C TYR A 274 1.87 8.07 -16.63
N ASP A 275 0.84 8.91 -16.63
CA ASP A 275 0.79 10.13 -17.46
C ASP A 275 1.93 11.11 -17.11
N GLU A 276 2.26 11.25 -15.81
CA GLU A 276 3.40 12.05 -15.36
C GLU A 276 4.75 11.46 -15.79
N LEU A 277 4.90 10.13 -15.69
CA LEU A 277 6.09 9.42 -16.15
C LEU A 277 6.29 9.57 -17.67
N ASP A 278 5.21 9.46 -18.45
CA ASP A 278 5.21 9.60 -19.90
C ASP A 278 5.69 11.00 -20.32
N ALA A 279 5.08 12.04 -19.72
CA ALA A 279 5.42 13.42 -19.98
C ALA A 279 6.86 13.76 -19.55
N LEU A 280 7.30 13.27 -18.39
CA LEU A 280 8.66 13.46 -17.91
C LEU A 280 9.67 12.82 -18.87
N PHE A 281 9.42 11.60 -19.33
CA PHE A 281 10.33 10.92 -20.25
C PHE A 281 10.42 11.64 -21.59
N THR A 282 9.29 12.07 -22.16
CA THR A 282 9.27 12.87 -23.40
C THR A 282 10.07 14.16 -23.24
N GLN A 283 9.89 14.85 -22.11
CA GLN A 283 10.65 16.07 -21.83
C GLN A 283 12.16 15.81 -21.79
N VAL A 284 12.59 14.71 -21.18
CA VAL A 284 14.01 14.34 -21.10
C VAL A 284 14.58 14.07 -22.50
N VAL A 285 13.87 13.31 -23.34
CA VAL A 285 14.33 12.99 -24.71
C VAL A 285 14.43 14.26 -25.56
N ILE A 286 13.43 15.15 -25.50
CA ILE A 286 13.46 16.42 -26.23
C ILE A 286 14.62 17.30 -25.76
N ASN A 287 14.86 17.37 -24.44
CA ASN A 287 15.97 18.16 -23.90
C ASN A 287 17.34 17.62 -24.34
N SER A 288 17.49 16.30 -24.51
CA SER A 288 18.74 15.71 -25.02
C SER A 288 19.03 16.06 -26.48
N ALA A 289 18.02 16.43 -27.27
CA ALA A 289 18.24 16.89 -28.65
C ALA A 289 19.06 18.18 -28.73
N SER A 290 18.96 19.04 -27.70
CA SER A 290 19.61 20.35 -27.65
C SER A 290 20.74 20.44 -26.61
N GLY A 291 21.00 19.35 -25.89
CA GLY A 291 21.86 19.34 -24.71
C GLY A 291 22.66 18.05 -24.57
N GLU A 292 23.32 17.89 -23.44
CA GLU A 292 24.07 16.67 -23.15
C GLU A 292 23.10 15.52 -22.84
N MET A 293 23.25 14.41 -23.56
CA MET A 293 22.45 13.21 -23.33
C MET A 293 22.96 12.47 -22.07
N PRO A 294 22.11 12.21 -21.07
CA PRO A 294 22.51 11.45 -19.90
C PRO A 294 23.00 10.05 -20.26
N GLU A 295 23.99 9.52 -19.53
CA GLU A 295 24.59 8.21 -19.82
C GLU A 295 23.56 7.08 -19.87
N TRP A 296 22.60 7.07 -18.95
CA TRP A 296 21.53 6.08 -18.94
C TRP A 296 20.64 6.15 -20.20
N LEU A 297 20.46 7.33 -20.78
CA LEU A 297 19.68 7.53 -22.01
C LEU A 297 20.49 7.07 -23.22
N CYS A 298 21.80 7.34 -23.25
CA CYS A 298 22.72 6.79 -24.25
C CYS A 298 22.67 5.26 -24.27
N GLN A 299 22.79 4.62 -23.10
CA GLN A 299 22.73 3.16 -22.97
C GLN A 299 21.39 2.61 -23.47
N LEU A 300 20.27 3.24 -23.08
CA LEU A 300 18.94 2.85 -23.50
C LEU A 300 18.69 3.03 -25.00
N ALA A 301 19.29 4.06 -25.61
CA ALA A 301 19.20 4.31 -27.05
C ALA A 301 20.05 3.31 -27.87
N GLN A 302 21.21 2.90 -27.33
CA GLN A 302 22.10 1.91 -27.96
C GLN A 302 21.55 0.48 -27.90
N LEU A 303 20.74 0.19 -26.89
CA LEU A 303 19.97 -1.05 -26.80
C LEU A 303 18.91 -1.03 -27.91
N GLY A 304 19.28 -1.47 -29.10
CA GLY A 304 18.36 -1.63 -30.23
C GLY A 304 17.21 -2.59 -29.89
N CYS A 305 16.18 -2.58 -30.73
CA CYS A 305 15.05 -3.49 -30.61
C CYS A 305 15.09 -4.54 -31.73
N GLU A 306 15.58 -5.75 -31.45
CA GLU A 306 15.61 -6.84 -32.44
C GLU A 306 14.22 -7.37 -32.78
N ALA A 307 13.27 -7.29 -31.83
CA ALA A 307 11.89 -7.70 -32.02
C ALA A 307 10.93 -6.85 -31.16
N TRP A 308 9.93 -6.24 -31.79
CA TRP A 308 8.87 -5.52 -31.12
C TRP A 308 7.56 -6.29 -31.18
N GLY A 309 7.10 -6.79 -30.03
CA GLY A 309 5.88 -7.57 -29.90
C GLY A 309 4.57 -6.78 -30.02
N GLY A 310 4.64 -5.48 -30.28
CA GLY A 310 3.50 -4.56 -30.34
C GLY A 310 2.83 -4.31 -28.99
N LEU A 311 1.75 -3.52 -29.02
CA LEU A 311 0.88 -3.26 -27.88
C LEU A 311 0.03 -4.51 -27.58
N ARG A 312 0.16 -5.06 -26.37
CA ARG A 312 -0.57 -6.27 -25.94
C ARG A 312 -1.57 -5.93 -24.84
N LEU A 313 -2.85 -5.85 -25.19
CA LEU A 313 -3.93 -5.43 -24.28
C LEU A 313 -4.48 -6.56 -23.37
N GLY A 314 -4.13 -7.81 -23.65
CA GLY A 314 -4.71 -8.99 -22.99
C GLY A 314 -3.92 -9.56 -21.82
N VAL A 315 -2.66 -9.16 -21.65
CA VAL A 315 -1.73 -9.70 -20.64
C VAL A 315 -1.53 -8.64 -19.56
N ASP A 316 -1.41 -9.05 -18.30
CA ASP A 316 -1.02 -8.13 -17.23
C ASP A 316 0.41 -7.65 -17.48
N PRO A 317 0.62 -6.36 -17.78
CA PRO A 317 1.96 -5.88 -18.08
C PRO A 317 2.86 -5.92 -16.83
N ALA A 318 2.32 -5.86 -15.60
CA ALA A 318 3.13 -5.86 -14.38
C ALA A 318 4.01 -7.12 -14.22
N HIS A 319 3.61 -8.23 -14.83
CA HIS A 319 4.34 -9.51 -14.84
C HIS A 319 4.98 -9.84 -16.20
N SER A 320 5.08 -8.84 -17.09
CA SER A 320 5.63 -9.02 -18.43
C SER A 320 7.15 -9.25 -18.44
N ALA A 321 7.64 -9.95 -19.45
CA ALA A 321 9.08 -10.15 -19.66
C ALA A 321 9.78 -8.82 -19.95
N GLU A 322 9.07 -7.90 -20.61
CA GLU A 322 9.48 -6.54 -20.90
C GLU A 322 9.81 -5.76 -19.61
N ARG A 323 8.97 -5.86 -18.58
CA ARG A 323 9.27 -5.26 -17.26
C ARG A 323 10.56 -5.82 -16.65
N GLN A 324 10.77 -7.13 -16.73
CA GLN A 324 11.98 -7.77 -16.20
C GLN A 324 13.26 -7.34 -16.94
N LEU A 325 13.17 -7.09 -18.25
CA LEU A 325 14.27 -6.54 -19.03
C LEU A 325 14.58 -5.09 -18.61
N LEU A 326 13.54 -4.26 -18.46
CA LEU A 326 13.68 -2.86 -18.04
C LEU A 326 14.24 -2.73 -16.62
N LEU A 327 13.83 -3.59 -15.68
CA LEU A 327 14.38 -3.64 -14.32
C LEU A 327 15.88 -3.94 -14.28
N ARG A 328 16.38 -4.69 -15.27
CA ARG A 328 17.80 -5.03 -15.41
C ARG A 328 18.57 -3.99 -16.23
N SER A 329 17.93 -2.88 -16.61
CA SER A 329 18.47 -1.87 -17.52
C SER A 329 18.91 -2.44 -18.87
N LYS A 330 18.22 -3.48 -19.35
CA LYS A 330 18.49 -4.15 -20.65
C LYS A 330 17.38 -3.93 -21.67
N GLY A 331 16.46 -2.99 -21.40
CA GLY A 331 15.36 -2.67 -22.30
C GLY A 331 15.65 -1.47 -23.18
N SER A 332 15.12 -1.48 -24.40
CA SER A 332 15.20 -0.37 -25.37
C SER A 332 14.17 0.73 -25.09
N LEU A 333 14.31 1.90 -25.73
CA LEU A 333 13.28 2.96 -25.69
C LEU A 333 11.91 2.44 -26.10
N LEU A 334 11.86 1.67 -27.19
CA LEU A 334 10.61 1.15 -27.72
C LEU A 334 9.95 0.20 -26.72
N GLN A 335 10.74 -0.61 -26.00
CA GLN A 335 10.22 -1.48 -24.94
C GLN A 335 9.73 -0.69 -23.73
N LEU A 336 10.44 0.35 -23.30
CA LEU A 336 10.01 1.24 -22.20
C LEU A 336 8.69 1.93 -22.55
N ARG A 337 8.60 2.54 -23.73
CA ARG A 337 7.39 3.21 -24.22
C ARG A 337 6.22 2.24 -24.34
N ASN A 338 6.45 1.07 -24.94
CA ASN A 338 5.40 0.05 -25.06
C ASN A 338 4.92 -0.44 -23.70
N TYR A 339 5.83 -0.64 -22.75
CA TYR A 339 5.50 -1.06 -21.39
C TYR A 339 4.65 0.00 -20.67
N LEU A 340 5.10 1.26 -20.67
CA LEU A 340 4.39 2.39 -20.06
C LEU A 340 2.97 2.51 -20.65
N PHE A 341 2.85 2.52 -21.98
CA PHE A 341 1.55 2.65 -22.64
C PHE A 341 0.65 1.44 -22.37
N SER A 342 1.23 0.24 -22.28
CA SER A 342 0.47 -0.97 -21.90
C SER A 342 -0.10 -0.86 -20.49
N ARG A 343 0.61 -0.24 -19.54
CA ARG A 343 0.10 0.02 -18.18
C ARG A 343 -1.05 1.02 -18.18
N GLN A 344 -0.95 2.12 -18.93
CA GLN A 344 -2.05 3.07 -19.11
C GLN A 344 -3.29 2.39 -19.72
N CYS A 345 -3.10 1.57 -20.75
CA CYS A 345 -4.17 0.79 -21.38
C CYS A 345 -4.84 -0.18 -20.41
N ALA A 346 -4.05 -0.87 -19.58
CA ALA A 346 -4.57 -1.79 -18.57
C ALA A 346 -5.51 -1.06 -17.57
N LEU A 347 -5.10 0.12 -17.09
CA LEU A 347 -5.91 0.94 -16.19
C LEU A 347 -7.18 1.48 -16.85
N LEU A 348 -7.08 1.99 -18.09
CA LEU A 348 -8.23 2.46 -18.85
C LEU A 348 -9.26 1.34 -19.12
N ARG A 349 -8.77 0.12 -19.36
CA ARG A 349 -9.62 -1.07 -19.52
C ARG A 349 -10.35 -1.42 -18.23
N LEU A 350 -9.69 -1.35 -17.06
CA LEU A 350 -10.35 -1.55 -15.75
C LEU A 350 -11.49 -0.54 -15.50
N GLN A 351 -11.44 0.62 -16.16
CA GLN A 351 -12.46 1.66 -16.10
C GLN A 351 -13.45 1.64 -17.28
N ASN A 352 -13.37 0.68 -18.19
CA ASN A 352 -14.15 0.63 -19.44
C ASN A 352 -14.00 1.88 -20.35
N ARG A 353 -12.87 2.58 -20.29
CA ARG A 353 -12.55 3.78 -21.09
C ARG A 353 -11.81 3.43 -22.39
N THR A 354 -12.38 2.51 -23.18
CA THR A 354 -11.74 2.00 -24.41
C THR A 354 -11.62 3.04 -25.52
N SER A 355 -12.54 4.02 -25.59
CA SER A 355 -12.47 5.12 -26.55
C SER A 355 -11.27 6.04 -26.29
N GLU A 356 -10.99 6.35 -25.03
CA GLU A 356 -9.83 7.14 -24.65
C GLU A 356 -8.53 6.38 -24.91
N MET A 357 -8.50 5.08 -24.61
CA MET A 357 -7.37 4.21 -24.93
C MET A 357 -7.05 4.24 -26.43
N ALA A 358 -8.07 4.13 -27.29
CA ALA A 358 -7.89 4.22 -28.75
C ALA A 358 -7.35 5.59 -29.18
N SER A 359 -7.91 6.69 -28.64
CA SER A 359 -7.44 8.05 -28.92
C SER A 359 -5.97 8.25 -28.53
N ARG A 360 -5.57 7.80 -27.35
CA ARG A 360 -4.19 7.91 -26.85
C ARG A 360 -3.19 7.06 -27.65
N THR A 361 -3.64 5.98 -28.29
CA THR A 361 -2.76 5.09 -29.08
C THR A 361 -2.12 5.83 -30.25
N LEU A 362 -2.86 6.71 -30.92
CA LEU A 362 -2.31 7.49 -32.04
C LEU A 362 -1.20 8.43 -31.56
N SER A 363 -1.44 9.18 -30.48
CA SER A 363 -0.44 10.07 -29.88
C SER A 363 0.79 9.31 -29.41
N PHE A 364 0.60 8.14 -28.78
CA PHE A 364 1.68 7.25 -28.38
C PHE A 364 2.57 6.84 -29.56
N LEU A 365 1.98 6.39 -30.67
CA LEU A 365 2.73 5.95 -31.85
C LEU A 365 3.52 7.11 -32.46
N HIS A 366 2.89 8.28 -32.65
CA HIS A 366 3.56 9.46 -33.20
C HIS A 366 4.72 9.93 -32.31
N ASN A 367 4.49 10.02 -30.99
CA ASN A 367 5.53 10.45 -30.05
C ASN A 367 6.70 9.47 -30.02
N THR A 368 6.41 8.17 -30.01
CA THR A 368 7.46 7.13 -29.97
C THR A 368 8.35 7.18 -31.22
N VAL A 369 7.76 7.33 -32.41
CA VAL A 369 8.52 7.46 -33.67
C VAL A 369 9.38 8.73 -33.67
N HIS A 370 8.82 9.85 -33.21
CA HIS A 370 9.54 11.12 -33.14
C HIS A 370 10.75 11.05 -32.20
N GLU A 371 10.56 10.46 -31.02
CA GLU A 371 11.61 10.30 -30.01
C GLU A 371 12.72 9.33 -30.42
N LEU A 372 12.37 8.26 -31.15
CA LEU A 372 13.37 7.39 -31.76
C LEU A 372 14.24 8.17 -32.75
N GLY A 373 13.62 8.99 -33.61
CA GLY A 373 14.35 9.84 -34.55
C GLY A 373 15.32 10.81 -33.85
N ILE A 374 14.87 11.45 -32.77
CA ILE A 374 15.73 12.33 -31.95
C ILE A 374 16.96 11.56 -31.44
N LEU A 375 16.77 10.36 -30.88
CA LEU A 375 17.88 9.59 -30.30
C LEU A 375 18.82 9.03 -31.35
N GLU A 376 18.31 8.61 -32.52
CA GLU A 376 19.14 8.18 -33.65
C GLU A 376 20.06 9.30 -34.13
N GLU A 377 19.54 10.53 -34.28
CA GLU A 377 20.34 11.71 -34.63
C GLU A 377 21.39 12.02 -33.56
N CYS A 378 21.01 11.97 -32.28
CA CYS A 378 21.93 12.24 -31.16
C CYS A 378 23.05 11.20 -31.08
N LEU A 379 22.74 9.92 -31.27
CA LEU A 379 23.74 8.84 -31.28
C LEU A 379 24.68 8.98 -32.49
N GLY A 380 24.15 9.28 -33.67
CA GLY A 380 24.96 9.49 -34.87
C GLY A 380 25.91 10.69 -34.75
N LEU A 381 25.52 11.74 -34.02
CA LEU A 381 26.41 12.86 -33.69
C LEU A 381 27.50 12.44 -32.69
N PHE A 382 27.14 11.64 -31.67
CA PHE A 382 28.08 11.19 -30.66
C PHE A 382 29.17 10.25 -31.23
N GLU A 383 28.80 9.35 -32.14
CA GLU A 383 29.77 8.48 -32.83
C GLU A 383 30.73 9.25 -33.73
N ARG A 384 30.31 10.40 -34.29
CA ARG A 384 31.18 11.27 -35.12
C ARG A 384 32.15 12.14 -34.32
N LEU A 385 31.89 12.34 -33.03
CA LEU A 385 32.71 13.17 -32.13
C LEU A 385 33.77 12.37 -31.35
N LYS A 386 33.68 11.04 -31.36
CA LYS A 386 34.73 10.12 -30.89
C LYS A 386 35.71 9.81 -32.01
#